data_AF-A0A514WUS1-F1
#
_entry.id   AF-A0A514WUS1-F1
#
_cell.length_a   1.000
_cell.length_b   1.000
_cell.length_c   1.000
_cell.angle_alpha   90.00
_cell.angle_beta   90.00
_cell.angle_gamma   90.00
#
_symmetry.space_group_name_H-M   'P 1'
#
loop_
_entity.id
_entity.type
_entity.pdbx_description
1 polymer ?
#
loop_
_entity_poly.entity_id
_entity_poly.type
_entity_poly.pdbx_seq_one_letter_code
_entity_poly.pdbx_strand_id
1 'polypeptide(L)'
;MKLLLLLALFAPSFSWAVTIRPSVSEGFFVCNAGIAHKVATGTTCADQYTGLACNASDDTSCVCSDSTAGEDTLTASWDDLTVAESSPLRSRGNTLKSNTAATYNNLFTDLNAWNNNVTSIEIGTSSETYGTSYFVDFCYQGPVEKIQKKNGKNQDVSEGIYTITANVAAANQGSGLIYQQDSNLGMTLQVNCDLRDVGKSKDARSSNEFAPSGNALEADVTFASSGYPRSSTLSMSQRLNSKTNYVPRFCSVRAIFTEMANSSSVKVRPNSASPTEFTIDLDITNGDLL
;
A
#
# COMPACT_ATOMS: atom_id res chain seq x y z
N MET A 1 -6.38 46.22 33.03
CA MET A 1 -7.01 45.00 32.48
C MET A 1 -6.26 44.65 31.19
N LYS A 2 -5.32 43.70 31.23
CA LYS A 2 -4.62 43.21 30.03
C LYS A 2 -5.49 42.13 29.42
N LEU A 3 -6.06 42.42 28.25
CA LEU A 3 -6.81 41.47 27.45
C LEU A 3 -5.82 40.43 26.90
N LEU A 4 -5.77 39.25 27.51
CA LEU A 4 -5.08 38.10 26.92
C LEU A 4 -5.89 37.69 25.69
N LEU A 5 -5.44 38.13 24.52
CA LEU A 5 -5.93 37.63 23.24
C LEU A 5 -5.39 36.19 23.12
N LEU A 6 -6.21 35.20 23.48
CA LEU A 6 -5.97 33.81 23.10
C LEU A 6 -6.03 33.78 21.56
N LEU A 7 -4.89 33.93 20.89
CA LEU A 7 -4.75 33.43 19.54
C LEU A 7 -4.89 31.91 19.65
N ALA A 8 -6.07 31.41 19.28
CA ALA A 8 -6.21 30.01 18.93
C ALA A 8 -5.24 29.75 17.78
N LEU A 9 -4.07 29.18 18.11
CA LEU A 9 -3.19 28.56 17.13
C LEU A 9 -4.01 27.42 16.52
N PHE A 10 -4.67 27.70 15.39
CA PHE A 10 -5.22 26.65 14.56
C PHE A 10 -4.03 25.81 14.11
N ALA A 11 -3.88 24.63 14.72
CA ALA A 11 -2.95 23.64 14.22
C ALA A 11 -3.32 23.40 12.74
N PRO A 12 -2.39 23.63 11.79
CA PRO A 12 -2.69 23.41 10.40
C PRO A 12 -3.04 21.94 10.19
N SER A 13 -4.25 21.67 9.70
CA SER A 13 -4.66 20.33 9.29
C SER A 13 -4.23 20.12 7.84
N PHE A 14 -3.33 19.20 7.58
CA PHE A 14 -2.92 18.81 6.24
C PHE A 14 -3.73 17.59 5.78
N SER A 15 -4.26 17.63 4.56
CA SER A 15 -4.74 16.43 3.87
C SER A 15 -3.98 16.28 2.57
N TRP A 16 -3.57 15.06 2.24
CA TRP A 16 -3.08 14.70 0.93
C TRP A 16 -3.76 13.42 0.47
N ALA A 17 -3.93 13.29 -0.84
CA ALA A 17 -4.53 12.11 -1.44
C ALA A 17 -3.45 11.33 -2.19
N VAL A 18 -3.27 10.06 -1.84
CA VAL A 18 -2.57 9.10 -2.71
C VAL A 18 -3.61 8.43 -3.58
N THR A 19 -3.81 8.98 -4.78
CA THR A 19 -4.65 8.33 -5.79
C THR A 19 -3.90 7.11 -6.32
N ILE A 20 -4.43 5.91 -6.04
CA ILE A 20 -3.91 4.67 -6.59
C ILE A 20 -4.75 4.31 -7.81
N ARG A 21 -4.11 4.20 -8.97
CA ARG A 21 -4.74 3.73 -10.20
C ARG A 21 -4.18 2.34 -10.48
N PRO A 22 -4.87 1.25 -10.09
CA PRO A 22 -4.40 -0.09 -10.43
C PRO A 22 -4.42 -0.24 -11.96
N SER A 23 -3.23 -0.34 -12.56
CA SER A 23 -3.09 -0.82 -13.94
C SER A 23 -3.14 -2.34 -13.88
N VAL A 24 -4.30 -2.96 -14.11
CA VAL A 24 -4.39 -4.43 -14.04
C VAL A 24 -5.06 -5.01 -15.27
N SER A 25 -4.25 -5.73 -16.04
CA SER A 25 -4.62 -6.80 -16.96
C SER A 25 -5.22 -7.95 -16.12
N GLU A 26 -6.49 -8.26 -16.35
CA GLU A 26 -7.28 -9.42 -15.84
C GLU A 26 -6.70 -10.20 -14.63
N GLY A 27 -7.29 -10.01 -13.44
CA GLY A 27 -7.15 -10.92 -12.29
C GLY A 27 -6.67 -10.28 -10.99
N PHE A 28 -6.12 -9.07 -11.03
CA PHE A 28 -5.76 -8.31 -9.83
C PHE A 28 -6.85 -7.31 -9.41
N PHE A 29 -6.94 -7.06 -8.11
CA PHE A 29 -7.72 -5.97 -7.53
C PHE A 29 -7.10 -5.52 -6.21
N VAL A 30 -7.36 -4.29 -5.79
CA VAL A 30 -6.89 -3.81 -4.48
C VAL A 30 -7.81 -4.42 -3.43
N CYS A 31 -7.26 -5.20 -2.50
CA CYS A 31 -8.06 -5.99 -1.58
C CYS A 31 -7.90 -5.59 -0.11
N ASN A 32 -6.81 -4.88 0.24
CA ASN A 32 -6.64 -4.35 1.58
C ASN A 32 -5.76 -3.11 1.55
N ALA A 33 -5.84 -2.35 2.63
CA ALA A 33 -4.88 -1.29 2.92
C ALA A 33 -4.77 -1.12 4.43
N GLY A 34 -3.69 -0.50 4.87
CA GLY A 34 -3.51 -0.19 6.27
C GLY A 34 -2.55 0.95 6.49
N ILE A 35 -2.65 1.53 7.68
CA ILE A 35 -1.84 2.66 8.12
C ILE A 35 -1.31 2.41 9.53
N ALA A 36 -0.04 2.74 9.75
CA ALA A 36 0.65 2.76 11.02
C ALA A 36 1.34 4.11 11.16
N HIS A 37 1.39 4.64 12.37
CA HIS A 37 2.17 5.82 12.68
C HIS A 37 3.21 5.47 13.74
N LYS A 38 4.48 5.59 13.38
CA LYS A 38 5.57 5.50 14.35
C LYS A 38 5.82 6.90 14.90
N VAL A 39 5.30 7.16 16.10
CA VAL A 39 5.54 8.42 16.81
C VAL A 39 7.04 8.65 16.94
N ALA A 40 7.52 9.79 16.43
CA ALA A 40 8.86 10.26 16.72
C ALA A 40 8.95 10.55 18.23
N THR A 41 9.69 9.74 18.98
CA THR A 41 9.96 10.05 20.39
C THR A 41 10.95 11.21 20.43
N GLY A 42 10.50 12.42 20.74
CA GLY A 42 11.36 13.58 20.90
C GLY A 42 10.64 14.93 20.86
N THR A 43 11.38 15.98 21.19
CA THR A 43 10.94 17.36 21.03
C THR A 43 11.18 17.77 19.57
N THR A 44 10.14 18.27 18.92
CA THR A 44 10.19 18.79 17.54
C THR A 44 10.31 20.29 17.58
N CYS A 45 11.25 20.86 16.85
CA CYS A 45 11.42 22.31 16.82
C CYS A 45 11.31 22.83 15.39
N ALA A 46 10.48 23.84 15.20
CA ALA A 46 10.26 24.51 13.92
C ALA A 46 10.38 26.03 14.08
N ASP A 47 10.96 26.68 13.07
CA ASP A 47 11.08 28.12 13.05
C ASP A 47 9.67 28.71 12.88
N GLN A 48 9.27 29.61 13.78
CA GLN A 48 7.90 30.12 13.86
C GLN A 48 7.45 30.92 12.63
N TYR A 49 8.38 31.34 11.77
CA TYR A 49 8.09 32.14 10.58
C TYR A 49 8.08 31.31 9.29
N THR A 50 8.95 30.30 9.21
CA THR A 50 9.16 29.48 8.01
C THR A 50 8.57 28.08 8.12
N GLY A 51 8.35 27.58 9.34
CA GLY A 51 7.94 26.21 9.61
C GLY A 51 9.02 25.15 9.34
N LEU A 52 10.25 25.58 9.03
CA LEU A 52 11.37 24.68 8.78
C LEU A 52 11.94 24.15 10.10
N ALA A 53 12.45 22.92 10.08
CA ALA A 53 13.13 22.34 11.23
C ALA A 53 14.32 23.22 11.64
N CYS A 54 14.44 23.49 12.95
CA CYS A 54 15.48 24.35 13.51
C CYS A 54 16.01 23.75 14.82
N ASN A 55 17.12 24.30 15.32
CA ASN A 55 17.66 23.93 16.61
C ASN A 55 17.43 25.09 17.59
N ALA A 56 16.67 24.86 18.66
CA ALA A 56 16.36 25.90 19.64
C ALA A 56 17.56 26.37 20.46
N SER A 57 18.70 25.67 20.44
CA SER A 57 19.94 26.20 21.02
C SER A 57 20.57 27.31 20.18
N ASP A 58 20.30 27.32 18.87
CA ASP A 58 21.03 28.13 17.89
C ASP A 58 20.14 29.20 17.24
N ASP A 59 18.82 29.05 17.35
CA ASP A 59 17.84 29.93 16.71
C ASP A 59 16.71 30.32 17.67
N THR A 60 16.59 31.62 17.96
CA THR A 60 15.56 32.15 18.86
C THR A 60 14.15 32.17 18.28
N SER A 61 14.00 32.08 16.96
CA SER A 61 12.68 31.91 16.33
C SER A 61 12.23 30.46 16.29
N CYS A 62 13.06 29.54 16.78
CA CYS A 62 12.74 28.13 16.89
C CYS A 62 11.79 27.85 18.06
N VAL A 63 10.60 27.35 17.74
CA VAL A 63 9.61 26.93 18.74
C VAL A 63 9.59 25.42 18.79
N CYS A 64 9.88 24.88 19.98
CA CYS A 64 9.85 23.46 20.25
C CYS A 64 8.50 23.06 20.85
N SER A 65 7.86 22.07 20.24
CA SER A 65 6.73 21.33 20.82
C SER A 65 7.22 19.93 21.21
N ASP A 66 6.79 19.46 22.38
CA ASP A 66 6.75 18.01 22.57
C ASP A 66 5.73 17.49 21.55
N SER A 67 6.13 16.56 20.67
CA SER A 67 5.25 16.15 19.57
C SER A 67 3.95 15.61 20.17
N THR A 68 2.89 16.41 20.16
CA THR A 68 1.55 15.91 20.45
C THR A 68 1.21 14.97 19.31
N ALA A 69 0.95 13.71 19.64
CA ALA A 69 0.66 12.67 18.65
C ALA A 69 -0.49 13.13 17.74
N GLY A 70 -0.15 13.64 16.55
CA GLY A 70 -1.10 13.82 15.48
C GLY A 70 -1.69 12.45 15.11
N GLU A 71 -2.90 12.47 14.59
CA GLU A 71 -3.57 11.25 14.12
C GLU A 71 -3.46 11.20 12.60
N ASP A 72 -2.71 10.23 12.07
CA ASP A 72 -2.75 9.98 10.65
C ASP A 72 -3.98 9.11 10.33
N THR A 73 -4.60 9.37 9.19
CA THR A 73 -5.82 8.71 8.75
C THR A 73 -5.62 8.02 7.41
N LEU A 74 -6.33 6.91 7.21
CA LEU A 74 -6.50 6.28 5.92
C LEU A 74 -7.99 6.17 5.66
N THR A 75 -8.50 6.98 4.73
CA THR A 75 -9.89 6.90 4.27
C THR A 75 -9.92 6.05 3.01
N ALA A 76 -10.78 5.04 2.97
CA ALA A 76 -10.94 4.20 1.80
C ALA A 76 -12.40 4.00 1.44
N SER A 77 -12.65 3.87 0.14
CA SER A 77 -13.92 3.37 -0.41
C SER A 77 -13.69 2.04 -1.10
N TRP A 78 -14.66 1.15 -1.06
CA TRP A 78 -14.56 -0.17 -1.67
C TRP A 78 -15.92 -0.74 -2.05
N ASP A 79 -15.89 -1.72 -2.94
CA ASP A 79 -17.04 -2.57 -3.26
C ASP A 79 -16.96 -3.91 -2.54
N ASP A 80 -18.04 -4.30 -1.88
CA ASP A 80 -18.23 -5.62 -1.29
C ASP A 80 -18.64 -6.61 -2.38
N LEU A 81 -17.71 -7.48 -2.77
CA LEU A 81 -17.89 -8.45 -3.86
C LEU A 81 -18.85 -9.58 -3.50
N THR A 82 -19.22 -9.74 -2.22
CA THR A 82 -20.24 -10.71 -1.80
C THR A 82 -21.66 -10.18 -2.02
N VAL A 83 -21.79 -8.89 -2.32
CA VAL A 83 -23.06 -8.21 -2.59
C VAL A 83 -23.24 -8.05 -4.10
N ALA A 84 -24.46 -8.30 -4.58
CA ALA A 84 -24.82 -8.16 -5.99
C ALA A 84 -24.45 -6.77 -6.54
N GLU A 85 -23.94 -6.73 -7.77
CA GLU A 85 -23.45 -5.51 -8.41
C GLU A 85 -24.50 -4.39 -8.50
N SER A 86 -25.76 -4.76 -8.68
CA SER A 86 -26.88 -3.82 -8.74
C SER A 86 -27.34 -3.29 -7.37
N SER A 87 -26.77 -3.78 -6.27
CA SER A 87 -27.21 -3.40 -4.92
C SER A 87 -26.60 -2.08 -4.48
N PRO A 88 -27.39 -1.13 -3.93
CA PRO A 88 -26.86 0.09 -3.35
C PRO A 88 -26.00 -0.15 -2.09
N LEU A 89 -26.05 -1.35 -1.51
CA LEU A 89 -25.25 -1.72 -0.33
C LEU A 89 -23.85 -2.23 -0.69
N ARG A 90 -23.50 -2.29 -1.99
CA ARG A 90 -22.21 -2.79 -2.46
C ARG A 90 -21.07 -1.84 -2.10
N SER A 91 -21.25 -0.56 -2.34
CA SER A 91 -20.21 0.44 -2.07
C SER A 91 -20.21 0.85 -0.61
N ARG A 92 -19.04 0.82 0.00
CA ARG A 92 -18.80 1.09 1.42
C ARG A 92 -17.61 2.03 1.57
N GLY A 93 -17.45 2.62 2.75
CA GLY A 93 -16.30 3.45 3.08
C GLY A 93 -16.03 3.45 4.58
N ASN A 94 -14.77 3.70 4.94
CA ASN A 94 -14.31 3.79 6.33
C ASN A 94 -13.03 4.63 6.41
N THR A 95 -12.80 5.19 7.60
CA THR A 95 -11.58 5.93 7.92
C THR A 95 -10.88 5.24 9.08
N LEU A 96 -9.71 4.70 8.78
CA LEU A 96 -8.77 4.22 9.78
C LEU A 96 -8.02 5.40 10.37
N LYS A 97 -7.63 5.26 11.63
CA LYS A 97 -6.90 6.26 12.41
C LYS A 97 -5.70 5.59 13.04
N SER A 98 -4.53 6.22 13.01
CA SER A 98 -3.32 5.73 13.67
C SER A 98 -2.63 6.87 14.39
N ASN A 99 -2.45 6.73 15.70
CA ASN A 99 -1.91 7.79 16.56
C ASN A 99 -0.76 7.33 17.47
N THR A 100 -0.52 6.02 17.67
CA THR A 100 0.41 5.56 18.73
C THR A 100 1.10 4.21 18.52
N ALA A 101 0.75 3.41 17.50
CA ALA A 101 1.23 2.03 17.38
C ALA A 101 2.09 1.80 16.13
N ALA A 102 3.21 1.10 16.30
CA ALA A 102 4.00 0.52 15.21
C ALA A 102 3.29 -0.63 14.47
N THR A 103 2.05 -0.93 14.85
CA THR A 103 1.20 -1.94 14.24
C THR A 103 0.25 -1.26 13.26
N TYR A 104 0.04 -1.87 12.10
CA TYR A 104 -0.93 -1.39 11.13
C TYR A 104 -2.36 -1.56 11.64
N ASN A 105 -3.14 -0.49 11.48
CA ASN A 105 -4.58 -0.56 11.46
C ASN A 105 -4.98 -0.87 10.02
N ASN A 106 -5.67 -1.98 9.81
CA ASN A 106 -6.02 -2.51 8.49
C ASN A 106 -7.50 -2.29 8.19
N LEU A 107 -7.86 -2.12 6.91
CA LEU A 107 -9.26 -2.05 6.49
C LEU A 107 -9.96 -3.38 6.73
N PHE A 108 -9.28 -4.47 6.38
CA PHE A 108 -9.82 -5.82 6.50
C PHE A 108 -8.81 -6.75 7.17
N THR A 109 -9.36 -7.82 7.75
CA THR A 109 -8.58 -9.02 8.08
C THR A 109 -8.21 -9.78 6.80
N ASP A 110 -7.18 -10.63 6.88
CA ASP A 110 -6.60 -11.32 5.70
C ASP A 110 -7.65 -12.06 4.86
N LEU A 111 -8.63 -12.72 5.49
CA LEU A 111 -9.71 -13.42 4.76
C LEU A 111 -10.67 -12.44 4.08
N ASN A 112 -11.09 -11.42 4.82
CA ASN A 112 -12.11 -10.49 4.34
C ASN A 112 -11.57 -9.61 3.21
N ALA A 113 -10.26 -9.40 3.14
CA ALA A 113 -9.64 -8.65 2.05
C ALA A 113 -10.07 -9.15 0.66
N TRP A 114 -10.10 -10.47 0.45
CA TRP A 114 -10.45 -11.09 -0.84
C TRP A 114 -11.91 -10.85 -1.28
N ASN A 115 -12.78 -10.46 -0.35
CA ASN A 115 -14.19 -10.18 -0.61
C ASN A 115 -14.44 -8.70 -0.91
N ASN A 116 -13.41 -7.86 -0.94
CA ASN A 116 -13.55 -6.42 -1.11
C ASN A 116 -12.63 -5.93 -2.23
N ASN A 117 -13.13 -5.02 -3.07
CA ASN A 117 -12.34 -4.31 -4.05
C ASN A 117 -12.25 -2.84 -3.67
N VAL A 118 -11.10 -2.43 -3.13
CA VAL A 118 -10.83 -1.04 -2.74
C VAL A 118 -10.71 -0.18 -3.99
N THR A 119 -11.59 0.80 -4.10
CA THR A 119 -11.72 1.68 -5.27
C THR A 119 -10.99 3.02 -5.07
N SER A 120 -10.81 3.44 -3.82
CA SER A 120 -10.05 4.64 -3.47
C SER A 120 -9.39 4.52 -2.11
N ILE A 121 -8.22 5.14 -1.97
CA ILE A 121 -7.48 5.30 -0.72
C ILE A 121 -7.03 6.76 -0.65
N GLU A 122 -7.19 7.40 0.50
CA GLU A 122 -6.71 8.74 0.82
C GLU A 122 -5.98 8.66 2.16
N ILE A 123 -4.82 9.30 2.29
CA ILE A 123 -4.00 9.24 3.49
C ILE A 123 -3.86 10.66 4.04
N GLY A 124 -4.57 10.97 5.12
CA GLY A 124 -4.42 12.25 5.79
C GLY A 124 -3.32 12.17 6.83
N THR A 125 -2.20 12.88 6.67
CA THR A 125 -1.22 13.02 7.77
C THR A 125 -1.46 14.32 8.51
N SER A 126 -1.97 14.23 9.74
CA SER A 126 -2.04 15.40 10.63
C SER A 126 -0.83 15.48 11.58
N SER A 127 0.04 14.47 11.56
CA SER A 127 1.30 14.50 12.31
C SER A 127 2.26 15.53 11.73
N GLU A 128 2.79 16.40 12.60
CA GLU A 128 3.82 17.38 12.24
C GLU A 128 5.15 16.71 11.83
N THR A 129 5.32 15.43 12.17
CA THR A 129 6.54 14.65 11.94
C THR A 129 6.35 13.57 10.90
N TYR A 130 7.42 13.26 10.17
CA TYR A 130 7.48 12.05 9.37
C TYR A 130 7.54 10.81 10.26
N GLY A 131 6.92 9.72 9.81
CA GLY A 131 6.84 8.46 10.56
C GLY A 131 5.62 7.62 10.20
N THR A 132 4.79 8.10 9.28
CA THR A 132 3.67 7.36 8.73
C THR A 132 4.20 6.21 7.88
N SER A 133 3.61 5.04 8.07
CA SER A 133 3.79 3.89 7.20
C SER A 133 2.43 3.44 6.74
N TYR A 134 2.28 3.16 5.46
CA TYR A 134 1.03 2.65 4.90
C TYR A 134 1.32 1.52 3.93
N PHE A 135 0.38 0.60 3.78
CA PHE A 135 0.47 -0.46 2.80
C PHE A 135 -0.81 -0.57 1.98
N VAL A 136 -0.65 -1.15 0.80
CA VAL A 136 -1.72 -1.48 -0.13
C VAL A 136 -1.50 -2.92 -0.58
N ASP A 137 -2.52 -3.76 -0.38
CA ASP A 137 -2.51 -5.14 -0.84
C ASP A 137 -3.30 -5.28 -2.13
N PHE A 138 -2.70 -5.95 -3.09
CA PHE A 138 -3.32 -6.36 -4.33
C PHE A 138 -3.51 -7.87 -4.28
N CYS A 139 -4.73 -8.32 -4.50
CA CYS A 139 -5.07 -9.72 -4.55
C CYS A 139 -5.21 -10.14 -6.00
N TYR A 140 -4.57 -11.24 -6.35
CA TYR A 140 -4.66 -11.90 -7.65
C TYR A 140 -5.47 -13.17 -7.51
N GLN A 141 -6.51 -13.29 -8.33
CA GLN A 141 -7.22 -14.55 -8.53
C GLN A 141 -6.64 -15.26 -9.74
N GLY A 142 -6.00 -16.41 -9.47
CA GLY A 142 -5.43 -17.27 -10.49
C GLY A 142 -6.48 -17.81 -11.46
N PRO A 143 -6.01 -18.36 -12.60
CA PRO A 143 -6.90 -18.93 -13.60
C PRO A 143 -7.65 -20.14 -13.05
N VAL A 144 -8.86 -20.33 -13.55
CA VAL A 144 -9.61 -21.57 -13.41
C VAL A 144 -9.07 -22.58 -14.42
N GLU A 145 -9.09 -23.86 -14.07
CA GLU A 145 -8.75 -24.94 -15.00
C GLU A 145 -9.54 -24.81 -16.31
N LYS A 146 -8.82 -24.90 -17.43
CA LYS A 146 -9.41 -24.78 -18.76
C LYS A 146 -9.01 -25.96 -19.60
N ILE A 147 -9.84 -27.00 -19.59
CA ILE A 147 -9.60 -28.20 -20.39
C ILE A 147 -9.90 -27.92 -21.87
N GLN A 148 -8.90 -28.11 -22.73
CA GLN A 148 -9.04 -28.08 -24.18
C GLN A 148 -8.48 -29.35 -24.81
N LYS A 149 -9.03 -29.72 -25.98
CA LYS A 149 -8.51 -30.86 -26.74
C LYS A 149 -7.34 -30.42 -27.62
N LYS A 150 -6.11 -30.73 -27.20
CA LYS A 150 -4.87 -30.52 -27.99
C LYS A 150 -4.31 -31.86 -28.42
N ASN A 151 -4.04 -32.04 -29.72
CA ASN A 151 -3.50 -33.28 -30.29
C ASN A 151 -4.29 -34.55 -29.88
N GLY A 152 -5.62 -34.43 -29.82
CA GLY A 152 -6.51 -35.53 -29.45
C GLY A 152 -6.61 -35.83 -27.95
N LYS A 153 -5.84 -35.15 -27.10
CA LYS A 153 -5.84 -35.31 -25.63
C LYS A 153 -6.47 -34.10 -24.94
N ASN A 154 -7.14 -34.34 -23.82
CA ASN A 154 -7.57 -33.27 -22.93
C ASN A 154 -6.34 -32.71 -22.20
N GLN A 155 -6.11 -31.41 -22.31
CA GLN A 155 -5.02 -30.70 -21.68
C GLN A 155 -5.58 -29.46 -20.99
N ASP A 156 -5.14 -29.21 -19.76
CA ASP A 156 -5.40 -27.93 -19.10
C ASP A 156 -4.52 -26.85 -19.73
N VAL A 157 -5.14 -25.85 -20.35
CA VAL A 157 -4.42 -24.72 -20.97
C VAL A 157 -4.20 -23.55 -20.02
N SER A 158 -4.61 -23.69 -18.75
CA SER A 158 -4.19 -22.80 -17.68
C SER A 158 -2.82 -23.17 -17.11
N GLU A 159 -2.29 -24.36 -17.42
CA GLU A 159 -0.93 -24.73 -17.05
C GLU A 159 0.12 -23.94 -17.86
N GLY A 160 1.21 -23.54 -17.21
CA GLY A 160 2.26 -22.74 -17.84
C GLY A 160 3.28 -22.16 -16.86
N ILE A 161 4.22 -21.36 -17.36
CA ILE A 161 5.22 -20.70 -16.53
C ILE A 161 4.75 -19.27 -16.26
N TYR A 162 4.56 -18.94 -14.99
CA TYR A 162 4.06 -17.66 -14.55
C TYR A 162 5.19 -16.77 -14.05
N THR A 163 5.19 -15.52 -14.51
CA THR A 163 6.09 -14.46 -14.02
C THR A 163 5.24 -13.31 -13.52
N ILE A 164 5.50 -12.86 -12.30
CA ILE A 164 4.93 -11.64 -11.76
C ILE A 164 5.88 -10.48 -12.01
N THR A 165 5.34 -9.36 -12.48
CA THR A 165 6.04 -8.09 -12.57
C THR A 165 5.27 -7.06 -11.76
N ALA A 166 5.96 -6.33 -10.89
CA ALA A 166 5.38 -5.24 -10.12
C ALA A 166 6.28 -4.01 -10.24
N ASN A 167 5.69 -2.90 -10.66
CA ASN A 167 6.34 -1.62 -10.77
C ASN A 167 5.57 -0.62 -9.92
N VAL A 168 6.28 0.18 -9.15
CA VAL A 168 5.71 1.32 -8.44
C VAL A 168 6.46 2.55 -8.86
N ALA A 169 5.74 3.53 -9.39
CA ALA A 169 6.30 4.79 -9.84
C ALA A 169 5.64 5.98 -9.13
N ALA A 170 6.45 6.99 -8.81
CA ALA A 170 5.92 8.31 -8.49
C ALA A 170 5.31 8.92 -9.75
N ALA A 171 4.11 9.50 -9.67
CA ALA A 171 3.69 10.44 -10.68
C ALA A 171 4.60 11.68 -10.61
N ASN A 172 5.24 12.02 -11.74
CA ASN A 172 6.04 13.24 -11.84
C ASN A 172 5.12 14.48 -11.78
N GLN A 173 4.93 15.03 -10.60
CA GLN A 173 4.13 16.24 -10.34
C GLN A 173 5.00 17.50 -10.47
N GLY A 174 5.55 17.78 -11.65
CA GLY A 174 6.25 19.05 -11.95
C GLY A 174 7.41 19.43 -11.01
N SER A 175 7.90 20.67 -11.11
CA SER A 175 9.09 21.18 -10.41
C SER A 175 8.90 21.47 -8.91
N GLY A 176 7.89 20.87 -8.27
CA GLY A 176 7.62 21.02 -6.84
C GLY A 176 8.48 20.09 -5.98
N LEU A 177 8.55 20.38 -4.68
CA LEU A 177 9.16 19.49 -3.69
C LEU A 177 8.51 18.10 -3.79
N ILE A 178 9.31 17.09 -4.16
CA ILE A 178 8.84 15.71 -4.33
C ILE A 178 8.74 15.11 -2.93
N TYR A 179 7.52 14.81 -2.46
CA TYR A 179 7.25 14.22 -1.14
C TYR A 179 8.17 13.05 -0.79
N GLN A 180 8.52 12.22 -1.78
CA GLN A 180 9.44 11.09 -1.62
C GLN A 180 10.84 11.51 -1.15
N GLN A 181 11.34 12.64 -1.66
CA GLN A 181 12.65 13.17 -1.29
C GLN A 181 12.61 13.77 0.11
N ASP A 182 11.55 14.51 0.42
CA ASP A 182 11.42 15.19 1.71
C ASP A 182 11.22 14.19 2.87
N SER A 183 10.32 13.24 2.68
CA SER A 183 10.00 12.17 3.63
C SER A 183 11.00 11.02 3.63
N ASN A 184 11.95 11.02 2.68
CA ASN A 184 12.89 9.92 2.44
C ASN A 184 12.16 8.56 2.41
N LEU A 185 11.08 8.50 1.62
CA LEU A 185 10.11 7.41 1.63
C LEU A 185 10.76 6.09 1.27
N GLY A 186 10.82 5.14 2.20
CA GLY A 186 11.18 3.76 1.92
C GLY A 186 10.02 3.04 1.24
N MET A 187 10.33 2.18 0.27
CA MET A 187 9.34 1.36 -0.42
C MET A 187 9.72 -0.11 -0.35
N THR A 188 8.73 -0.97 -0.11
CA THR A 188 8.91 -2.42 -0.12
C THR A 188 7.77 -3.09 -0.86
N LEU A 189 8.10 -4.01 -1.75
CA LEU A 189 7.16 -4.92 -2.39
C LEU A 189 7.33 -6.31 -1.78
N GLN A 190 6.23 -6.94 -1.38
CA GLN A 190 6.20 -8.32 -0.92
C GLN A 190 5.19 -9.08 -1.77
N VAL A 191 5.57 -10.25 -2.26
CA VAL A 191 4.68 -11.12 -3.04
C VAL A 191 4.59 -12.44 -2.32
N ASN A 192 3.37 -12.92 -2.08
CA ASN A 192 3.07 -14.23 -1.54
C ASN A 192 2.09 -14.92 -2.50
N CYS A 193 2.38 -16.15 -2.93
CA CYS A 193 1.46 -16.90 -3.78
C CYS A 193 1.24 -18.33 -3.26
N ASP A 194 -0.01 -18.77 -3.35
CA ASP A 194 -0.46 -20.17 -3.22
C ASP A 194 -0.46 -20.80 -4.63
N LEU A 195 0.21 -21.93 -4.79
CA LEU A 195 0.37 -22.61 -6.08
C LEU A 195 -0.40 -23.93 -6.09
N ARG A 196 -1.08 -24.21 -7.20
CA ARG A 196 -1.68 -25.53 -7.48
C ARG A 196 -0.63 -26.63 -7.41
N ASP A 197 -1.05 -27.82 -6.98
CA ASP A 197 -0.23 -29.03 -6.79
C ASP A 197 0.87 -28.90 -5.73
N VAL A 198 1.05 -27.73 -5.12
CA VAL A 198 1.96 -27.49 -3.99
C VAL A 198 1.13 -27.38 -2.70
N GLY A 199 1.77 -27.59 -1.54
CA GLY A 199 1.07 -27.47 -0.25
C GLY A 199 -0.20 -28.33 -0.13
N LYS A 200 -1.25 -27.76 0.47
CA LYS A 200 -2.58 -28.39 0.57
C LYS A 200 -3.47 -28.14 -0.65
N SER A 201 -3.11 -27.16 -1.47
CA SER A 201 -3.81 -26.76 -2.69
C SER A 201 -3.49 -27.69 -3.86
N LYS A 202 -4.21 -28.81 -3.99
CA LYS A 202 -3.97 -29.75 -5.10
C LYS A 202 -4.71 -29.40 -6.39
N ASP A 203 -5.92 -28.88 -6.26
CA ASP A 203 -6.78 -28.64 -7.42
C ASP A 203 -6.67 -27.19 -7.91
N ALA A 204 -7.08 -26.97 -9.17
CA ALA A 204 -7.26 -25.62 -9.67
C ALA A 204 -8.34 -24.88 -8.87
N ARG A 205 -8.26 -23.55 -8.86
CA ARG A 205 -9.30 -22.71 -8.26
C ARG A 205 -10.64 -22.97 -8.95
N SER A 206 -11.71 -23.14 -8.18
CA SER A 206 -13.05 -23.24 -8.77
C SER A 206 -13.54 -21.86 -9.22
N SER A 207 -14.44 -21.82 -10.20
CA SER A 207 -14.96 -20.53 -10.75
C SER A 207 -15.62 -19.63 -9.71
N ASN A 208 -16.15 -20.20 -8.63
CA ASN A 208 -16.81 -19.52 -7.52
C ASN A 208 -15.92 -19.34 -6.28
N GLU A 209 -14.65 -19.74 -6.33
CA GLU A 209 -13.70 -19.57 -5.22
C GLU A 209 -12.97 -18.23 -5.38
N PHE A 210 -13.36 -17.23 -4.61
CA PHE A 210 -12.83 -15.86 -4.71
C PHE A 210 -11.69 -15.56 -3.73
N ALA A 211 -11.48 -16.45 -2.76
CA ALA A 211 -10.49 -16.34 -1.70
C ALA A 211 -9.82 -17.69 -1.44
N PRO A 212 -8.59 -17.72 -0.91
CA PRO A 212 -7.95 -18.95 -0.46
C PRO A 212 -8.81 -19.72 0.54
N SER A 213 -8.83 -21.04 0.45
CA SER A 213 -9.52 -21.90 1.42
C SER A 213 -8.79 -21.90 2.77
N GLY A 214 -9.48 -21.59 3.87
CA GLY A 214 -8.89 -21.53 5.22
C GLY A 214 -8.80 -20.10 5.75
N ASN A 215 -8.10 -19.87 6.86
CA ASN A 215 -8.06 -18.54 7.51
C ASN A 215 -7.03 -17.57 6.90
N ALA A 216 -6.15 -18.03 6.00
CA ALA A 216 -5.06 -17.25 5.43
C ALA A 216 -4.59 -17.83 4.09
N LEU A 217 -3.87 -17.01 3.31
CA LEU A 217 -3.15 -17.45 2.12
C LEU A 217 -2.02 -18.42 2.53
N GLU A 218 -2.05 -19.65 2.01
CA GLU A 218 -0.93 -20.59 2.17
C GLU A 218 0.17 -20.25 1.16
N ALA A 219 1.11 -19.39 1.57
CA ALA A 219 2.18 -18.94 0.69
C ALA A 219 3.20 -20.07 0.43
N ASP A 220 3.13 -20.67 -0.75
CA ASP A 220 4.13 -21.63 -1.24
C ASP A 220 5.39 -20.94 -1.77
N VAL A 221 5.24 -19.71 -2.29
CA VAL A 221 6.36 -18.87 -2.73
C VAL A 221 6.21 -17.46 -2.17
N THR A 222 7.34 -16.93 -1.69
CA THR A 222 7.44 -15.57 -1.15
C THR A 222 8.64 -14.84 -1.74
N PHE A 223 8.43 -13.60 -2.17
CA PHE A 223 9.48 -12.70 -2.65
C PHE A 223 9.35 -11.36 -1.94
N ALA A 224 10.47 -10.68 -1.72
CA ALA A 224 10.47 -9.31 -1.24
C ALA A 224 11.55 -8.50 -1.97
N SER A 225 11.23 -7.26 -2.27
CA SER A 225 12.17 -6.27 -2.80
C SER A 225 11.96 -4.96 -2.06
N SER A 226 13.04 -4.39 -1.54
CA SER A 226 13.01 -3.09 -0.85
C SER A 226 13.93 -2.12 -1.56
N GLY A 227 13.53 -0.86 -1.60
CA GLY A 227 14.32 0.19 -2.22
C GLY A 227 13.95 1.56 -1.70
N TYR A 228 14.82 2.52 -2.00
CA TYR A 228 14.54 3.93 -1.82
C TYR A 228 14.30 4.52 -3.21
N PRO A 229 13.19 5.21 -3.45
CA PRO A 229 12.95 5.91 -4.70
C PRO A 229 13.83 7.17 -4.75
N ARG A 230 15.15 7.00 -4.85
CA ARG A 230 16.00 8.03 -5.46
C ARG A 230 15.80 8.03 -6.97
N SER A 231 15.50 6.87 -7.54
CA SER A 231 14.84 6.73 -8.85
C SER A 231 13.33 6.81 -8.64
N SER A 232 12.62 7.48 -9.54
CA SER A 232 11.14 7.61 -9.53
C SER A 232 10.36 6.29 -9.60
N THR A 233 11.04 5.14 -9.54
CA THR A 233 10.46 3.82 -9.80
C THR A 233 11.16 2.73 -8.97
N LEU A 234 10.37 1.82 -8.40
CA LEU A 234 10.78 0.53 -7.83
C LEU A 234 10.15 -0.58 -8.68
N SER A 235 10.97 -1.52 -9.17
CA SER A 235 10.51 -2.62 -10.02
C SER A 235 10.95 -3.97 -9.49
N MET A 236 10.12 -4.99 -9.64
CA MET A 236 10.46 -6.39 -9.45
C MET A 236 9.87 -7.23 -10.58
N SER A 237 10.60 -8.26 -11.00
CA SER A 237 10.10 -9.30 -11.90
C SER A 237 10.59 -10.64 -11.38
N GLN A 238 9.67 -11.55 -11.08
CA GLN A 238 9.98 -12.84 -10.44
C GLN A 238 9.16 -13.96 -11.08
N ARG A 239 9.82 -15.08 -11.36
CA ARG A 239 9.16 -16.29 -11.80
C ARG A 239 8.48 -16.97 -10.61
N LEU A 240 7.17 -17.19 -10.70
CA LEU A 240 6.37 -17.76 -9.62
C LEU A 240 6.56 -19.27 -9.49
N ASN A 241 6.74 -19.97 -10.60
CA ASN A 241 6.76 -21.43 -10.62
C ASN A 241 7.84 -22.04 -11.52
N SER A 242 8.48 -23.13 -11.07
CA SER A 242 9.50 -23.85 -11.84
C SER A 242 8.94 -24.91 -12.78
N LYS A 243 7.70 -25.38 -12.53
CA LYS A 243 6.99 -26.41 -13.32
C LYS A 243 5.62 -25.88 -13.76
N THR A 244 5.13 -26.35 -14.91
CA THR A 244 3.89 -25.84 -15.53
C THR A 244 2.62 -26.14 -14.77
N ASN A 245 2.58 -27.23 -14.01
CA ASN A 245 1.42 -27.60 -13.21
C ASN A 245 1.33 -26.81 -11.88
N TYR A 246 2.39 -26.10 -11.49
CA TYR A 246 2.41 -25.23 -10.31
C TYR A 246 1.84 -23.84 -10.63
N VAL A 247 0.59 -23.80 -11.06
CA VAL A 247 -0.12 -22.58 -11.47
C VAL A 247 -0.49 -21.75 -10.24
N PRO A 248 -0.29 -20.42 -10.20
CA PRO A 248 -0.75 -19.60 -9.08
C PRO A 248 -2.26 -19.68 -8.95
N ARG A 249 -2.77 -20.11 -7.79
CA ARG A 249 -4.21 -20.07 -7.46
C ARG A 249 -4.60 -18.72 -6.92
N PHE A 250 -3.78 -18.18 -6.03
CA PHE A 250 -3.98 -16.89 -5.38
C PHE A 250 -2.62 -16.24 -5.13
N CYS A 251 -2.51 -14.93 -5.37
CA CYS A 251 -1.35 -14.16 -4.93
C CYS A 251 -1.78 -12.90 -4.17
N SER A 252 -1.00 -12.51 -3.17
CA SER A 252 -1.06 -11.20 -2.54
C SER A 252 0.24 -10.46 -2.84
N VAL A 253 0.11 -9.24 -3.37
CA VAL A 253 1.22 -8.31 -3.55
C VAL A 253 0.99 -7.15 -2.61
N ARG A 254 1.89 -6.97 -1.62
CA ARG A 254 1.85 -5.88 -0.67
C ARG A 254 2.88 -4.82 -1.04
N ALA A 255 2.41 -3.62 -1.36
CA ALA A 255 3.24 -2.44 -1.50
C ALA A 255 3.23 -1.65 -0.18
N ILE A 256 4.38 -1.53 0.46
CA ILE A 256 4.58 -0.81 1.72
C ILE A 256 5.35 0.48 1.44
N PHE A 257 4.88 1.58 2.00
CA PHE A 257 5.49 2.88 1.95
C PHE A 257 5.76 3.33 3.38
N THR A 258 6.99 3.68 3.70
CA THR A 258 7.40 4.06 5.05
C THR A 258 8.18 5.36 5.01
N GLU A 259 7.65 6.40 5.61
CA GLU A 259 8.40 7.63 5.78
C GLU A 259 9.55 7.40 6.75
N MET A 260 10.76 7.79 6.35
CA MET A 260 11.91 7.69 7.23
C MET A 260 12.11 9.00 7.97
N ALA A 261 11.81 9.00 9.27
CA ALA A 261 12.42 9.95 10.18
C ALA A 261 13.93 9.69 10.18
N ASN A 262 14.72 10.51 9.46
CA ASN A 262 16.18 10.39 9.52
C ASN A 262 16.61 10.42 11.00
N SER A 263 17.42 9.44 11.41
CA SER A 263 17.72 9.09 12.80
C SER A 263 18.49 10.14 13.62
N SER A 264 18.72 11.33 13.08
CA SER A 264 19.53 12.38 13.70
C SER A 264 18.77 13.70 13.93
N SER A 265 17.62 13.89 13.30
CA SER A 265 16.78 15.09 13.46
C SER A 265 15.36 14.77 13.01
N VAL A 266 14.37 14.96 13.88
CA VAL A 266 12.96 14.82 13.49
C VAL A 266 12.68 15.88 12.42
N LYS A 267 12.44 15.45 11.19
CA LYS A 267 12.07 16.35 10.11
C LYS A 267 10.59 16.70 10.26
N VAL A 268 10.31 17.99 10.33
CA VAL A 268 8.95 18.55 10.31
C VAL A 268 8.45 18.55 8.86
N ARG A 269 7.19 18.19 8.66
CA ARG A 269 6.57 18.25 7.33
C ARG A 269 6.45 19.72 6.88
N PRO A 270 6.84 20.06 5.65
CA PRO A 270 6.63 21.41 5.14
C PRO A 270 5.14 21.69 4.94
N ASN A 271 4.71 22.92 5.25
CA ASN A 271 3.32 23.36 5.14
C ASN A 271 2.76 23.42 3.70
N SER A 272 3.56 23.07 2.68
CA SER A 272 3.29 23.31 1.25
C SER A 272 3.55 22.10 0.34
N ALA A 273 3.53 20.88 0.89
CA ALA A 273 3.71 19.67 0.06
C ALA A 273 2.56 19.51 -0.95
N SER A 274 2.92 19.25 -2.21
CA SER A 274 1.94 18.94 -3.25
C SER A 274 1.48 17.48 -3.14
N PRO A 275 0.21 17.15 -3.48
CA PRO A 275 -0.25 15.76 -3.53
C PRO A 275 0.67 14.94 -4.42
N THR A 276 1.11 13.78 -3.92
CA THR A 276 1.92 12.83 -4.69
C THR A 276 1.05 11.65 -5.03
N GLU A 277 0.87 11.39 -6.32
CA GLU A 277 0.21 10.18 -6.79
C GLU A 277 1.26 9.10 -6.99
N PHE A 278 0.92 7.86 -6.62
CA PHE A 278 1.73 6.69 -6.93
C PHE A 278 0.97 5.84 -7.93
N THR A 279 1.64 5.48 -9.01
CA THR A 279 1.15 4.48 -9.95
C THR A 279 1.76 3.14 -9.58
N ILE A 280 0.91 2.12 -9.47
CA ILE A 280 1.33 0.75 -9.21
C ILE A 280 0.85 -0.08 -10.39
N ASP A 281 1.80 -0.59 -11.18
CA ASP A 281 1.55 -1.44 -12.33
C ASP A 281 1.89 -2.88 -11.95
N LEU A 282 0.88 -3.75 -11.97
CA LEU A 282 1.04 -5.17 -11.67
C LEU A 282 0.64 -5.98 -12.89
N ASP A 283 1.47 -6.98 -13.20
CA ASP A 283 1.20 -7.91 -14.29
C ASP A 283 1.62 -9.33 -13.90
N ILE A 284 0.83 -10.32 -14.30
CA ILE A 284 1.18 -11.73 -14.24
C ILE A 284 1.04 -12.30 -15.65
N THR A 285 2.18 -12.65 -16.24
CA THR A 285 2.23 -13.21 -17.59
C THR A 285 2.40 -14.72 -17.53
N ASN A 286 1.62 -15.44 -18.33
CA ASN A 286 1.86 -16.85 -18.64
C ASN A 286 2.77 -16.94 -19.88
N GLY A 287 3.98 -17.44 -19.68
CA GLY A 287 4.92 -17.72 -20.75
C GLY A 287 4.72 -19.13 -21.32
N ASP A 288 4.69 -19.22 -22.65
CA ASP A 288 4.82 -20.51 -23.34
C ASP A 288 6.19 -21.13 -23.03
N LEU A 289 6.23 -22.45 -22.85
CA LEU A 289 7.47 -23.22 -22.78
C LEU A 289 8.22 -23.05 -24.12
N LEU A 290 9.31 -22.28 -24.12
CA LEU A 290 10.34 -22.38 -25.17
C LEU A 290 10.99 -23.76 -25.15
#